data_AF-A0A3C0ZSZ8-F1
#
_entry.id   AF-A0A3C0ZSZ8-F1
#
_cell.length_a   1.000
_cell.length_b   1.000
_cell.length_c   1.000
_cell.angle_alpha   90.00
_cell.angle_beta   90.00
_cell.angle_gamma   90.00
#
_symmetry.space_group_name_H-M   'P 1'
#
loop_
_entity.id
_entity.type
_entity.pdbx_description
1 polymer ?
#
loop_
_entity_poly.entity_id
_entity_poly.type
_entity_poly.pdbx_seq_one_letter_code
_entity_poly.pdbx_strand_id
1 'polypeptide(L)'
;SIREAFETAKKENCGMIFTTSPALVQPSLRFAVDNPRVKVLCCSLNQSLPTVRFYYGKMYEAKYLMGALAASLTDDHRIAYTAGRKDPAALSSVNAFALGAQLIDPYCRVSLKWTGEDNASVSKEDEGRCVHVFSDIDMVRLSDENRRYGLYLKEKEGEFRRLAAPVWNWGSFYELIVRRIMDGTYDNLPSQQKDLAVNYWMGLSSGIIDIVLSDHLPAPSYRLMELLRRGITEDRVHPFAGELRGRDGAIHGEKDSSLTAAQIMSMDWLVENIDGEL
;
A
#
# COMPACT_ATOMS: atom_id res chain seq x y z
N SER A 1 15.95 19.00 -15.03
CA SER A 1 16.50 18.35 -13.82
C SER A 1 15.58 18.58 -12.61
N ILE A 2 15.73 17.83 -11.49
CA ILE A 2 14.91 18.06 -10.27
C ILE A 2 15.07 19.50 -9.76
N ARG A 3 16.30 20.03 -9.82
CA ARG A 3 16.60 21.41 -9.42
C ARG A 3 15.85 22.44 -10.29
N GLU A 4 15.87 22.27 -11.61
CA GLU A 4 15.13 23.15 -12.52
C GLU A 4 13.63 23.14 -12.22
N ALA A 5 13.03 21.98 -11.91
CA ALA A 5 11.60 21.91 -11.59
C ALA A 5 11.24 22.75 -10.35
N PHE A 6 12.08 22.71 -9.31
CA PHE A 6 11.92 23.56 -8.12
C PHE A 6 12.12 25.05 -8.42
N GLU A 7 13.11 25.39 -9.25
CA GLU A 7 13.32 26.78 -9.68
C GLU A 7 12.16 27.31 -10.52
N THR A 8 11.57 26.48 -11.38
CA THR A 8 10.36 26.83 -12.14
C THR A 8 9.18 27.08 -11.21
N ALA A 9 8.90 26.18 -10.26
CA ALA A 9 7.83 26.36 -9.28
C ALA A 9 7.98 27.67 -8.48
N LYS A 10 9.23 28.05 -8.17
CA LYS A 10 9.52 29.34 -7.52
C LYS A 10 9.24 30.53 -8.44
N LYS A 11 9.68 30.48 -9.70
CA LYS A 11 9.43 31.54 -10.70
C LYS A 11 7.93 31.74 -10.95
N GLU A 12 7.15 30.67 -10.88
CA GLU A 12 5.70 30.68 -11.04
C GLU A 12 4.95 31.05 -9.75
N ASN A 13 5.66 31.42 -8.68
CA ASN A 13 5.08 31.79 -7.37
C ASN A 13 4.20 30.69 -6.75
N CYS A 14 4.55 29.42 -6.95
CA CYS A 14 3.84 28.33 -6.29
C CYS A 14 4.01 28.42 -4.76
N GLY A 15 2.89 28.62 -4.05
CA GLY A 15 2.88 28.61 -2.57
C GLY A 15 2.97 27.23 -1.94
N MET A 16 2.76 26.18 -2.73
CA MET A 16 2.78 24.78 -2.28
C MET A 16 3.34 23.86 -3.36
N ILE A 17 4.15 22.87 -2.97
CA ILE A 17 4.74 21.88 -3.86
C ILE A 17 4.52 20.48 -3.29
N PHE A 18 3.95 19.60 -4.12
CA PHE A 18 3.87 18.17 -3.84
C PHE A 18 4.98 17.43 -4.58
N THR A 19 5.75 16.62 -3.87
CA THR A 19 6.67 15.66 -4.48
C THR A 19 6.10 14.25 -4.35
N THR A 20 6.20 13.48 -5.42
CA THR A 20 5.40 12.26 -5.64
C THR A 20 6.23 10.97 -5.56
N SER A 21 7.44 11.05 -5.01
CA SER A 21 8.33 9.90 -4.87
C SER A 21 9.24 10.03 -3.65
N PRO A 22 9.51 8.93 -2.92
CA PRO A 22 10.50 8.92 -1.84
C PRO A 22 11.89 9.43 -2.26
N ALA A 23 12.28 9.23 -3.52
CA ALA A 23 13.56 9.73 -4.06
C ALA A 23 13.67 11.27 -4.05
N LEU A 24 12.53 11.97 -3.99
CA LEU A 24 12.48 13.43 -3.99
C LEU A 24 12.57 14.04 -2.59
N VAL A 25 12.59 13.24 -1.51
CA VAL A 25 12.62 13.75 -0.13
C VAL A 25 13.86 14.61 0.12
N GLN A 26 15.06 14.12 -0.19
CA GLN A 26 16.30 14.87 0.05
C GLN A 26 16.37 16.19 -0.75
N PRO A 27 16.06 16.21 -2.06
CA PRO A 27 15.91 17.46 -2.81
C PRO A 27 14.86 18.41 -2.22
N SER A 28 13.71 17.88 -1.79
CA SER A 28 12.61 18.67 -1.21
C SER A 28 13.03 19.36 0.08
N LEU A 29 13.78 18.67 0.94
CA LEU A 29 14.30 19.23 2.19
C LEU A 29 15.25 20.39 1.94
N ARG A 30 16.21 20.23 1.02
CA ARG A 30 17.15 21.29 0.65
C ARG A 30 16.39 22.52 0.13
N PHE A 31 15.42 22.30 -0.76
CA PHE A 31 14.60 23.38 -1.29
C PHE A 31 13.77 24.09 -0.21
N ALA A 32 13.15 23.34 0.71
CA ALA A 32 12.32 23.90 1.77
C ALA A 32 13.13 24.76 2.76
N VAL A 33 14.37 24.36 3.07
CA VAL A 33 15.28 25.15 3.92
C VAL A 33 15.60 26.51 3.27
N ASP A 34 15.88 26.52 1.97
CA ASP A 34 16.20 27.75 1.24
C ASP A 34 14.95 28.61 0.95
N ASN A 35 13.75 28.04 1.05
CA ASN A 35 12.49 28.69 0.67
C ASN A 35 11.37 28.44 1.72
N PRO A 36 11.53 28.92 2.98
CA PRO A 36 10.64 28.58 4.09
C PRO A 36 9.19 29.07 3.94
N ARG A 37 8.92 29.94 2.96
CA ARG A 37 7.55 30.40 2.64
C ARG A 37 6.77 29.41 1.77
N VAL A 38 7.46 28.49 1.08
CA VAL A 38 6.83 27.50 0.21
C VAL A 38 6.52 26.25 1.03
N LYS A 39 5.26 25.85 1.06
CA LYS A 39 4.83 24.64 1.77
C LYS A 39 5.19 23.41 0.93
N VAL A 40 6.12 22.59 1.41
CA VAL A 40 6.56 21.38 0.68
C VAL A 40 5.97 20.13 1.33
N LEU A 41 5.38 19.27 0.50
CA LEU A 41 4.78 18.01 0.90
C LEU A 41 5.38 16.84 0.13
N CYS A 42 5.84 15.81 0.84
CA CYS A 42 6.56 14.67 0.26
C CYS A 42 5.76 13.37 0.37
N CYS A 43 5.60 12.67 -0.76
CA CYS A 43 5.03 11.33 -0.82
C CYS A 43 6.05 10.30 -0.34
N SER A 44 6.07 10.02 0.96
CA SER A 44 7.01 9.09 1.56
C SER A 44 6.58 8.69 2.97
N LEU A 45 7.02 7.50 3.39
CA LEU A 45 7.04 7.08 4.78
C LEU A 45 8.42 7.45 5.35
N ASN A 46 8.54 8.58 6.04
CA ASN A 46 9.78 9.01 6.68
C ASN A 46 9.49 9.57 8.07
N GLN A 47 10.52 9.98 8.81
CA GLN A 47 10.36 10.64 10.11
C GLN A 47 9.81 12.06 9.94
N SER A 48 9.11 12.54 10.97
CA SER A 48 8.58 13.91 10.97
C SER A 48 9.72 14.92 10.91
N LEU A 49 9.59 15.89 10.01
CA LEU A 49 10.55 17.00 9.89
C LEU A 49 9.79 18.32 9.99
N PRO A 50 10.30 19.33 10.72
CA PRO A 50 9.58 20.61 10.85
C PRO A 50 9.39 21.37 9.53
N THR A 51 10.27 21.14 8.56
CA THR A 51 10.38 21.93 7.32
C THR A 51 9.52 21.41 6.17
N VAL A 52 9.15 20.13 6.19
CA VAL A 52 8.33 19.50 5.14
C VAL A 52 7.28 18.62 5.78
N ARG A 53 6.16 18.41 5.08
CA ARG A 53 5.13 17.46 5.54
C ARG A 53 5.21 16.18 4.73
N PHE A 54 4.93 15.06 5.37
CA PHE A 54 4.84 13.77 4.69
C PHE A 54 3.38 13.36 4.52
N TYR A 55 3.06 12.79 3.36
CA TYR A 55 1.76 12.18 3.08
C TYR A 55 1.95 10.81 2.45
N TYR A 56 1.07 9.88 2.81
CA TYR A 56 1.07 8.54 2.24
C TYR A 56 -0.29 7.86 2.46
N GLY A 57 -0.60 6.86 1.64
CA GLY A 57 -1.82 6.07 1.80
C GLY A 57 -1.59 4.77 2.56
N LYS A 58 -2.60 4.32 3.31
CA LYS A 58 -2.59 3.03 4.01
C LYS A 58 -2.93 1.89 3.03
N MET A 59 -2.10 1.70 1.99
CA MET A 59 -2.32 0.68 0.95
C MET A 59 -2.46 -0.73 1.53
N TYR A 60 -1.80 -1.01 2.67
CA TYR A 60 -1.91 -2.28 3.37
C TYR A 60 -3.37 -2.63 3.75
N GLU A 61 -4.25 -1.65 3.99
CA GLU A 61 -5.67 -1.91 4.27
C GLU A 61 -6.37 -2.52 3.05
N ALA A 62 -6.11 -1.98 1.85
CA ALA A 62 -6.63 -2.57 0.62
C ALA A 62 -6.00 -3.94 0.34
N LYS A 63 -4.72 -4.11 0.65
CA LYS A 63 -4.04 -5.38 0.44
C LYS A 63 -4.54 -6.49 1.34
N TYR A 64 -4.87 -6.19 2.59
CA TYR A 64 -5.53 -7.12 3.50
C TYR A 64 -6.84 -7.67 2.91
N LEU A 65 -7.69 -6.76 2.42
CA LEU A 65 -8.94 -7.11 1.74
C LEU A 65 -8.70 -7.96 0.47
N MET A 66 -7.72 -7.60 -0.36
CA MET A 66 -7.37 -8.38 -1.56
C MET A 66 -6.84 -9.78 -1.21
N GLY A 67 -6.10 -9.92 -0.11
CA GLY A 67 -5.63 -11.22 0.38
C GLY A 67 -6.79 -12.12 0.82
N ALA A 68 -7.74 -11.56 1.57
CA ALA A 68 -8.95 -12.27 1.95
C ALA A 68 -9.77 -12.71 0.73
N LEU A 69 -9.92 -11.84 -0.28
CA LEU A 69 -10.58 -12.20 -1.53
C LEU A 69 -9.86 -13.34 -2.25
N ALA A 70 -8.54 -13.25 -2.36
CA ALA A 70 -7.71 -14.24 -3.02
C ALA A 70 -7.85 -15.62 -2.36
N ALA A 71 -7.77 -15.66 -1.03
CA ALA A 71 -7.96 -16.88 -0.24
C ALA A 71 -9.38 -17.46 -0.35
N SER A 72 -10.40 -16.61 -0.54
CA SER A 72 -11.78 -17.09 -0.75
C SER A 72 -12.03 -17.74 -2.12
N LEU A 73 -11.07 -17.64 -3.04
CA LEU A 73 -11.19 -18.07 -4.44
C LEU A 73 -10.10 -19.07 -4.86
N THR A 74 -9.13 -19.38 -3.99
CA THR A 74 -8.14 -20.44 -4.21
C THR A 74 -8.70 -21.77 -3.71
N ASP A 75 -8.49 -22.81 -4.51
CA ASP A 75 -8.83 -24.19 -4.14
C ASP A 75 -7.61 -24.98 -3.62
N ASP A 76 -6.41 -24.43 -3.78
CA ASP A 76 -5.12 -25.11 -3.57
C ASP A 76 -4.30 -24.52 -2.42
N HIS A 77 -4.89 -23.59 -1.65
CA HIS A 77 -4.26 -22.90 -0.52
C HIS A 77 -2.99 -22.13 -0.93
N ARG A 78 -2.87 -21.72 -2.20
CA ARG A 78 -1.67 -21.07 -2.73
C ARG A 78 -2.03 -19.85 -3.55
N ILE A 79 -1.30 -18.77 -3.29
CA ILE A 79 -1.43 -17.52 -4.03
C ILE A 79 -0.04 -17.06 -4.47
N ALA A 80 0.10 -16.68 -5.73
CA ALA A 80 1.33 -16.05 -6.22
C ALA A 80 1.23 -14.52 -6.05
N TYR A 81 2.24 -13.91 -5.44
CA TYR A 81 2.29 -12.48 -5.19
C TYR A 81 3.56 -11.87 -5.78
N THR A 82 3.41 -10.93 -6.69
CA THR A 82 4.50 -10.13 -7.24
C THR A 82 4.51 -8.75 -6.58
N ALA A 83 5.53 -8.48 -5.79
CA ALA A 83 5.76 -7.19 -5.14
C ALA A 83 6.70 -6.31 -5.96
N GLY A 84 6.57 -4.99 -5.81
CA GLY A 84 7.40 -4.00 -6.50
C GLY A 84 8.82 -3.92 -5.94
N ARG A 85 9.23 -2.71 -5.53
CA ARG A 85 10.52 -2.48 -4.88
C ARG A 85 10.47 -2.96 -3.43
N LYS A 86 11.61 -3.44 -2.94
CA LYS A 86 11.83 -3.79 -1.53
C LYS A 86 11.93 -2.52 -0.69
N ASP A 87 10.82 -2.08 -0.15
CA ASP A 87 10.72 -0.96 0.80
C ASP A 87 9.65 -1.26 1.88
N PRO A 88 9.63 -0.53 3.02
CA PRO A 88 8.68 -0.79 4.10
C PRO A 88 7.21 -0.69 3.70
N ALA A 89 6.87 0.16 2.72
CA ALA A 89 5.50 0.27 2.24
C ALA A 89 5.08 -1.01 1.47
N ALA A 90 5.99 -1.55 0.66
CA ALA A 90 5.79 -2.82 -0.02
C ALA A 90 5.74 -3.99 0.97
N LEU A 91 6.61 -4.03 1.98
CA LEU A 91 6.62 -5.09 3.00
C LEU A 91 5.32 -5.11 3.83
N SER A 92 4.86 -3.95 4.29
CA SER A 92 3.56 -3.85 4.97
C SER A 92 2.40 -4.27 4.07
N SER A 93 2.44 -3.93 2.79
CA SER A 93 1.43 -4.35 1.82
C SER A 93 1.41 -5.87 1.61
N VAL A 94 2.58 -6.50 1.48
CA VAL A 94 2.73 -7.95 1.32
C VAL A 94 2.27 -8.68 2.58
N ASN A 95 2.70 -8.25 3.77
CA ASN A 95 2.30 -8.88 5.02
C ASN A 95 0.81 -8.74 5.26
N ALA A 96 0.23 -7.56 5.03
CA ALA A 96 -1.22 -7.39 5.16
C ALA A 96 -2.00 -8.29 4.19
N PHE A 97 -1.54 -8.43 2.95
CA PHE A 97 -2.14 -9.38 2.01
C PHE A 97 -2.10 -10.82 2.55
N ALA A 98 -0.94 -11.27 3.03
CA ALA A 98 -0.77 -12.62 3.54
C ALA A 98 -1.59 -12.88 4.81
N LEU A 99 -1.70 -11.90 5.72
CA LEU A 99 -2.57 -11.96 6.90
C LEU A 99 -4.05 -11.99 6.53
N GLY A 100 -4.46 -11.20 5.53
CA GLY A 100 -5.82 -11.24 5.00
C GLY A 100 -6.17 -12.59 4.37
N ALA A 101 -5.21 -13.20 3.67
CA ALA A 101 -5.37 -14.56 3.16
C ALA A 101 -5.51 -15.58 4.30
N GLN A 102 -4.64 -15.50 5.31
CA GLN A 102 -4.65 -16.38 6.47
C GLN A 102 -5.94 -16.29 7.30
N LEU A 103 -6.59 -15.12 7.33
CA LEU A 103 -7.88 -14.92 7.99
C LEU A 103 -8.96 -15.85 7.42
N ILE A 104 -8.96 -16.05 6.10
CA ILE A 104 -9.96 -16.85 5.39
C ILE A 104 -9.54 -18.32 5.32
N ASP A 105 -8.26 -18.54 5.03
CA ASP A 105 -7.68 -19.86 4.90
C ASP A 105 -6.37 -19.93 5.72
N PRO A 106 -6.40 -20.52 6.94
CA PRO A 106 -5.23 -20.65 7.80
C PRO A 106 -4.08 -21.46 7.20
N TYR A 107 -4.34 -22.27 6.17
CA TYR A 107 -3.33 -23.07 5.47
C TYR A 107 -2.75 -22.36 4.25
N CYS A 108 -3.30 -21.19 3.89
CA CYS A 108 -2.90 -20.45 2.70
C CYS A 108 -1.43 -20.03 2.75
N ARG A 109 -0.71 -20.29 1.65
CA ARG A 109 0.69 -19.89 1.43
C ARG A 109 0.79 -18.86 0.31
N VAL A 110 1.55 -17.80 0.55
CA VAL A 110 1.79 -16.74 -0.43
C VAL A 110 3.20 -16.87 -1.00
N SER A 111 3.31 -17.27 -2.27
CA SER A 111 4.58 -17.32 -3.02
C SER A 111 4.98 -15.91 -3.43
N LEU A 112 5.95 -15.32 -2.73
CA LEU A 112 6.39 -13.93 -2.95
C LEU A 112 7.55 -13.87 -3.94
N LYS A 113 7.40 -13.02 -4.95
CA LYS A 113 8.48 -12.59 -5.85
C LYS A 113 8.57 -11.09 -5.90
N TRP A 114 9.80 -10.56 -5.89
CA TRP A 114 10.05 -9.14 -6.08
C TRP A 114 10.33 -8.86 -7.56
N THR A 115 9.80 -7.77 -8.09
CA THR A 115 10.14 -7.35 -9.46
C THR A 115 11.62 -7.03 -9.57
N GLY A 116 12.38 -7.81 -10.37
CA GLY A 116 13.74 -7.48 -10.83
C GLY A 116 13.76 -6.72 -12.16
N GLU A 117 14.94 -6.51 -12.74
CA GLU A 117 15.13 -5.82 -14.05
C GLU A 117 14.45 -6.56 -15.22
N ASP A 118 14.15 -7.86 -15.09
CA ASP A 118 13.61 -8.68 -16.17
C ASP A 118 12.12 -8.50 -16.45
N ASN A 119 11.43 -7.57 -15.77
CA ASN A 119 10.03 -7.18 -16.04
C ASN A 119 8.98 -8.31 -16.15
N ALA A 120 9.33 -9.58 -15.90
CA ALA A 120 8.39 -10.69 -16.01
C ALA A 120 7.38 -10.62 -14.85
N SER A 121 6.14 -10.24 -15.15
CA SER A 121 4.97 -10.55 -14.34
C SER A 121 4.78 -12.07 -14.34
N VAL A 122 4.69 -12.66 -13.14
CA VAL A 122 4.44 -14.09 -12.91
C VAL A 122 5.45 -15.04 -13.57
N SER A 123 6.24 -15.73 -12.75
CA SER A 123 7.21 -16.68 -13.28
C SER A 123 6.54 -17.95 -13.82
N LYS A 124 7.12 -18.55 -14.86
CA LYS A 124 6.76 -19.90 -15.35
C LYS A 124 6.82 -20.98 -14.25
N GLU A 125 7.50 -20.72 -13.13
CA GLU A 125 7.62 -21.64 -11.99
C GLU A 125 6.33 -21.73 -11.17
N ASP A 126 5.57 -20.64 -11.06
CA ASP A 126 4.28 -20.64 -10.35
C ASP A 126 3.21 -21.39 -11.17
N GLU A 127 3.34 -21.39 -12.50
CA GLU A 127 2.47 -22.17 -13.40
C GLU A 127 2.68 -23.69 -13.25
N GLY A 128 3.87 -24.13 -12.83
CA GLY A 128 4.19 -25.53 -12.58
C GLY A 128 3.69 -26.06 -11.22
N ARG A 129 3.21 -25.19 -10.33
CA ARG A 129 2.79 -25.52 -8.96
C ARG A 129 1.27 -25.50 -8.74
N CYS A 130 0.49 -25.52 -9.82
CA CYS A 130 -0.98 -25.44 -9.80
C CYS A 130 -1.56 -24.16 -9.16
N VAL A 131 -0.81 -23.06 -9.10
CA VAL A 131 -1.34 -21.80 -8.56
C VAL A 131 -2.33 -21.18 -9.54
N HIS A 132 -3.53 -20.85 -9.06
CA HIS A 132 -4.60 -20.26 -9.87
C HIS A 132 -4.86 -18.79 -9.58
N VAL A 133 -4.50 -18.30 -8.39
CA VAL A 133 -4.73 -16.90 -7.99
C VAL A 133 -3.42 -16.12 -7.94
N PHE A 134 -3.39 -14.96 -8.58
CA PHE A 134 -2.20 -14.13 -8.77
C PHE A 134 -2.48 -12.68 -8.35
N SER A 135 -1.62 -12.10 -7.51
CA SER A 135 -1.57 -10.64 -7.27
C SER A 135 -0.31 -10.07 -7.90
N ASP A 136 -0.45 -9.10 -8.80
CA ASP A 136 0.67 -8.35 -9.38
C ASP A 136 0.76 -6.94 -8.75
N ILE A 137 1.63 -6.10 -9.30
CA ILE A 137 1.83 -4.71 -8.89
C ILE A 137 0.53 -3.90 -8.91
N ASP A 138 0.49 -2.81 -8.14
CA ASP A 138 -0.75 -2.09 -7.82
C ASP A 138 -1.24 -1.16 -8.92
N MET A 139 -0.39 -0.84 -9.89
CA MET A 139 -0.69 0.13 -10.94
C MET A 139 -0.12 -0.30 -12.28
N VAL A 140 -0.85 0.06 -13.34
CA VAL A 140 -0.35 0.00 -14.72
C VAL A 140 0.89 0.89 -14.82
N ARG A 141 1.96 0.34 -15.39
CA ARG A 141 3.11 1.15 -15.80
C ARG A 141 2.80 1.69 -17.20
N LEU A 142 2.90 3.01 -17.38
CA LEU A 142 2.72 3.63 -18.70
C LEU A 142 3.69 3.06 -19.77
N SER A 143 4.82 2.52 -19.35
CA SER A 143 5.79 1.85 -20.23
C SER A 143 5.35 0.46 -20.72
N ASP A 144 4.32 -0.12 -20.10
CA ASP A 144 3.83 -1.47 -20.38
C ASP A 144 2.33 -1.57 -20.05
N GLU A 145 1.51 -1.00 -20.94
CA GLU A 145 0.05 -0.97 -20.81
C GLU A 145 -0.58 -2.37 -20.80
N ASN A 146 0.12 -3.36 -21.35
CA ASN A 146 -0.32 -4.76 -21.38
C ASN A 146 0.05 -5.52 -20.10
N ARG A 147 0.76 -4.88 -19.17
CA ARG A 147 1.11 -5.50 -17.89
C ARG A 147 -0.12 -5.67 -17.00
N ARG A 148 -0.24 -6.86 -16.42
CA ARG A 148 -1.25 -7.18 -15.39
C ARG A 148 -0.95 -6.41 -14.09
N TYR A 149 -2.00 -5.97 -13.40
CA TYR A 149 -1.96 -5.24 -12.13
C TYR A 149 -3.15 -5.62 -11.23
N GLY A 150 -2.93 -5.74 -9.92
CA GLY A 150 -3.95 -6.20 -9.00
C GLY A 150 -4.14 -7.74 -9.01
N LEU A 151 -5.35 -8.20 -8.69
CA LEU A 151 -5.68 -9.60 -8.42
C LEU A 151 -6.36 -10.27 -9.62
N TYR A 152 -5.91 -11.47 -9.97
CA TYR A 152 -6.37 -12.25 -11.11
C TYR A 152 -6.55 -13.73 -10.79
N LEU A 153 -7.47 -14.37 -11.51
CA LEU A 153 -7.63 -15.82 -11.59
C LEU A 153 -7.14 -16.31 -12.96
N LYS A 154 -6.31 -17.35 -12.98
CA LYS A 154 -5.92 -18.07 -14.19
C LYS A 154 -6.95 -19.17 -14.46
N GLU A 155 -7.72 -18.99 -15.51
CA GLU A 155 -8.71 -19.95 -15.98
C GLU A 155 -8.05 -21.13 -16.70
N LYS A 156 -8.78 -22.23 -16.87
CA LYS A 156 -8.26 -23.48 -17.46
C LYS A 156 -7.69 -23.32 -18.87
N GLU A 157 -8.22 -22.37 -19.64
CA GLU A 157 -7.80 -22.07 -21.02
C GLU A 157 -6.56 -21.16 -21.09
N GLY A 158 -5.99 -20.79 -19.94
CA GLY A 158 -4.82 -19.92 -19.84
C GLY A 158 -5.16 -18.42 -19.87
N GLU A 159 -6.43 -18.07 -19.99
CA GLU A 159 -6.92 -16.70 -19.84
C GLU A 159 -6.82 -16.24 -18.38
N PHE A 160 -6.60 -14.94 -18.19
CA PHE A 160 -6.53 -14.32 -16.87
C PHE A 160 -7.72 -13.39 -16.67
N ARG A 161 -8.56 -13.71 -15.70
CA ARG A 161 -9.73 -12.90 -15.31
C ARG A 161 -9.37 -12.02 -14.13
N ARG A 162 -9.57 -10.70 -14.26
CA ARG A 162 -9.38 -9.76 -13.15
C ARG A 162 -10.45 -9.98 -12.08
N LEU A 163 -10.01 -10.07 -10.84
CA LEU A 163 -10.85 -10.24 -9.65
C LEU A 163 -11.02 -8.92 -8.89
N ALA A 164 -9.92 -8.21 -8.68
CA ALA A 164 -9.91 -6.93 -7.98
C ALA A 164 -8.66 -6.11 -8.31
N ALA A 165 -8.70 -4.80 -8.07
CA ALA A 165 -7.52 -3.94 -8.14
C ALA A 165 -7.57 -2.85 -7.05
N PRO A 166 -6.43 -2.50 -6.45
CA PRO A 166 -6.38 -1.37 -5.51
C PRO A 166 -6.52 -0.05 -6.28
N VAL A 167 -7.05 0.96 -5.62
CA VAL A 167 -7.26 2.31 -6.17
C VAL A 167 -6.59 3.34 -5.30
N TRP A 168 -5.90 4.28 -5.97
CA TRP A 168 -5.46 5.53 -5.38
C TRP A 168 -6.31 6.69 -5.90
N ASN A 169 -7.11 7.29 -5.01
CA ASN A 169 -7.86 8.51 -5.31
C ASN A 169 -6.98 9.75 -5.06
N TRP A 170 -5.88 9.88 -5.83
CA TRP A 170 -4.90 10.97 -5.68
C TRP A 170 -5.52 12.36 -5.75
N GLY A 171 -6.50 12.57 -6.64
CA GLY A 171 -7.22 13.85 -6.76
C GLY A 171 -7.89 14.26 -5.46
N SER A 172 -8.67 13.33 -4.87
CA SER A 172 -9.29 13.53 -3.55
C SER A 172 -8.25 13.72 -2.44
N PHE A 173 -7.10 13.06 -2.54
CA PHE A 173 -6.02 13.21 -1.57
C PHE A 173 -5.43 14.62 -1.58
N TYR A 174 -5.04 15.11 -2.75
CA TYR A 174 -4.50 16.44 -2.90
C TYR A 174 -5.52 17.50 -2.51
N GLU A 175 -6.78 17.34 -2.92
CA GLU A 175 -7.85 18.26 -2.55
C GLU A 175 -8.03 18.34 -1.03
N LEU A 176 -8.09 17.21 -0.35
CA LEU A 176 -8.26 17.16 1.10
C LEU A 176 -7.09 17.84 1.83
N ILE A 177 -5.86 17.56 1.40
CA ILE A 177 -4.67 18.18 2.00
C ILE A 177 -4.66 19.70 1.75
N VAL A 178 -4.93 20.13 0.52
CA VAL A 178 -4.95 21.56 0.16
C VAL A 178 -6.03 22.29 0.97
N ARG A 179 -7.25 21.73 1.08
CA ARG A 179 -8.33 22.28 1.92
C ARG A 179 -7.88 22.42 3.38
N ARG A 180 -7.33 21.37 3.99
CA ARG A 180 -6.81 21.42 5.36
C ARG A 180 -5.77 22.52 5.55
N ILE A 181 -4.88 22.70 4.58
CA ILE A 181 -3.84 23.74 4.65
C ILE A 181 -4.43 25.14 4.52
N MET A 182 -5.41 25.33 3.63
CA MET A 182 -6.13 26.61 3.48
C MET A 182 -6.91 26.96 4.73
N ASP A 183 -7.46 25.96 5.44
CA ASP A 183 -8.15 26.12 6.73
C ASP A 183 -7.19 26.41 7.90
N GLY A 184 -5.90 26.63 7.64
CA GLY A 184 -4.90 27.05 8.64
C GLY A 184 -4.34 25.91 9.49
N THR A 185 -4.63 24.65 9.17
CA THR A 185 -4.15 23.51 9.98
C THR A 185 -2.67 23.19 9.76
N TYR A 186 -2.04 23.71 8.70
CA TYR A 186 -0.62 23.44 8.40
C TYR A 186 0.34 23.85 9.52
N ASP A 187 0.10 25.04 10.10
CA ASP A 187 0.91 25.63 11.18
C ASP A 187 0.40 25.20 12.58
N ASN A 188 -0.89 24.89 12.66
CA ASN A 188 -1.64 24.56 13.88
C ASN A 188 -1.91 23.06 14.09
N LEU A 189 -1.13 22.18 13.46
CA LEU A 189 -1.24 20.74 13.72
C LEU A 189 -1.14 20.49 15.24
N PRO A 190 -2.07 19.72 15.83
CA PRO A 190 -1.96 19.30 17.23
C PRO A 190 -0.56 18.73 17.48
N SER A 191 0.01 18.97 18.66
CA SER A 191 1.34 18.45 19.03
C SER A 191 1.48 16.95 18.74
N GLN A 192 0.41 16.18 18.96
CA GLN A 192 0.31 14.75 18.63
C GLN A 192 0.51 14.41 17.14
N GLN A 193 0.22 15.32 16.20
CA GLN A 193 0.42 15.13 14.75
C GLN A 193 1.71 15.78 14.22
N LYS A 194 2.36 16.63 15.02
CA LYS A 194 3.66 17.23 14.68
C LYS A 194 4.79 16.21 14.77
N ASP A 195 4.68 15.22 15.66
CA ASP A 195 5.69 14.17 15.84
C ASP A 195 5.41 12.90 15.01
N LEU A 196 4.30 12.88 14.26
CA LEU A 196 3.98 11.75 13.38
C LEU A 196 4.92 11.73 12.18
N ALA A 197 5.52 10.55 11.97
CA ALA A 197 6.33 10.22 10.82
C ALA A 197 5.65 10.62 9.49
N VAL A 198 4.34 10.37 9.36
CA VAL A 198 3.51 10.86 8.24
C VAL A 198 2.38 11.75 8.77
N ASN A 199 2.34 13.00 8.32
CA ASN A 199 1.33 13.97 8.75
C ASN A 199 -0.05 13.68 8.16
N TYR A 200 -0.09 13.10 6.95
CA TYR A 200 -1.32 12.68 6.29
C TYR A 200 -1.24 11.21 5.91
N TRP A 201 -1.60 10.32 6.85
CA TRP A 201 -1.62 8.87 6.62
C TRP A 201 -3.06 8.35 6.55
N MET A 202 -3.55 8.14 5.33
CA MET A 202 -4.98 8.02 5.05
C MET A 202 -5.31 6.73 4.30
N GLY A 203 -6.41 6.07 4.66
CA GLY A 203 -6.76 4.73 4.19
C GLY A 203 -8.17 4.62 3.63
N LEU A 204 -8.77 3.44 3.74
CA LEU A 204 -10.12 3.11 3.26
C LEU A 204 -11.18 4.05 3.85
N SER A 205 -11.08 4.39 5.15
CA SER A 205 -12.05 5.25 5.84
C SER A 205 -12.14 6.67 5.28
N SER A 206 -11.05 7.13 4.65
CA SER A 206 -11.00 8.44 3.96
C SER A 206 -11.36 8.38 2.47
N GLY A 207 -11.53 7.19 1.90
CA GLY A 207 -11.72 7.00 0.46
C GLY A 207 -10.49 7.32 -0.39
N ILE A 208 -9.32 7.54 0.22
CA ILE A 208 -8.05 7.81 -0.48
C ILE A 208 -7.51 6.53 -1.11
N ILE A 209 -7.64 5.44 -0.36
CA ILE A 209 -7.39 4.08 -0.79
C ILE A 209 -8.76 3.42 -0.96
N ASP A 210 -8.92 2.61 -2.00
CA ASP A 210 -10.08 1.73 -2.16
C ASP A 210 -9.73 0.50 -2.99
N ILE A 211 -10.72 -0.36 -3.24
CA ILE A 211 -10.60 -1.52 -4.12
C ILE A 211 -11.75 -1.52 -5.12
N VAL A 212 -11.45 -1.74 -6.40
CA VAL A 212 -12.45 -2.11 -7.40
C VAL A 212 -12.57 -3.62 -7.44
N LEU A 213 -13.80 -4.13 -7.38
CA LEU A 213 -14.14 -5.53 -7.54
C LEU A 213 -14.64 -5.79 -8.96
N SER A 214 -14.40 -7.01 -9.45
CA SER A 214 -14.90 -7.47 -10.74
C SER A 214 -16.38 -7.89 -10.66
N ASP A 215 -17.22 -7.44 -11.59
CA ASP A 215 -18.65 -7.77 -11.66
C ASP A 215 -18.93 -9.29 -11.72
N HIS A 216 -17.92 -10.10 -12.02
CA HIS A 216 -18.00 -11.56 -12.12
C HIS A 216 -17.60 -12.32 -10.84
N LEU A 217 -17.44 -11.64 -9.71
CA LEU A 217 -17.19 -12.33 -8.43
C LEU A 217 -18.45 -13.05 -7.92
N PRO A 218 -18.31 -14.21 -7.27
CA PRO A 218 -19.42 -14.87 -6.59
C PRO A 218 -20.05 -13.97 -5.52
N ALA A 219 -21.37 -14.07 -5.34
CA ALA A 219 -22.10 -13.28 -4.34
C ALA A 219 -21.56 -13.41 -2.90
N PRO A 220 -21.11 -14.60 -2.42
CA PRO A 220 -20.46 -14.73 -1.12
C PRO A 220 -19.19 -13.89 -1.00
N SER A 221 -18.37 -13.83 -2.06
CA SER A 221 -17.13 -13.04 -2.07
C SER A 221 -17.44 -11.55 -1.95
N TYR A 222 -18.47 -11.05 -2.65
CA TYR A 222 -18.92 -9.66 -2.49
C TYR A 222 -19.30 -9.31 -1.05
N ARG A 223 -20.08 -10.17 -0.39
CA ARG A 223 -20.51 -9.95 1.00
C ARG A 223 -19.34 -9.98 1.98
N LEU A 224 -18.39 -10.89 1.78
CA LEU A 224 -17.17 -10.95 2.56
C LEU A 224 -16.39 -9.63 2.44
N MET A 225 -16.21 -9.15 1.20
CA MET A 225 -15.51 -7.90 0.93
C MET A 225 -16.18 -6.69 1.56
N GLU A 226 -17.51 -6.59 1.46
CA GLU A 226 -18.27 -5.51 2.09
C GLU A 226 -18.11 -5.53 3.62
N LEU A 227 -18.24 -6.71 4.24
CA LEU A 227 -18.11 -6.87 5.69
C LEU A 227 -16.71 -6.44 6.17
N LEU A 228 -15.66 -6.93 5.53
CA LEU A 228 -14.28 -6.60 5.91
C LEU A 228 -13.96 -5.14 5.63
N ARG A 229 -14.37 -4.60 4.48
CA ARG A 229 -14.18 -3.17 4.15
C ARG A 229 -14.85 -2.30 5.21
N ARG A 230 -16.09 -2.61 5.59
CA ARG A 230 -16.80 -1.91 6.66
C ARG A 230 -16.08 -2.03 7.99
N GLY A 231 -15.61 -3.24 8.34
CA GLY A 231 -14.83 -3.48 9.54
C GLY A 231 -13.59 -2.60 9.64
N ILE A 232 -12.83 -2.44 8.55
CA ILE A 232 -11.66 -1.56 8.52
C ILE A 232 -12.08 -0.08 8.57
N THR A 233 -13.09 0.33 7.80
CA THR A 233 -13.54 1.73 7.78
C THR A 233 -14.15 2.19 9.10
N GLU A 234 -14.77 1.28 9.85
CA GLU A 234 -15.38 1.50 11.17
C GLU A 234 -14.38 1.23 12.32
N ASP A 235 -13.09 1.01 12.02
CA ASP A 235 -12.01 0.80 12.99
C ASP A 235 -12.23 -0.42 13.91
N ARG A 236 -12.92 -1.45 13.41
CA ARG A 236 -13.18 -2.73 14.11
C ARG A 236 -12.26 -3.86 13.67
N VAL A 237 -11.65 -3.72 12.51
CA VAL A 237 -10.70 -4.68 11.94
C VAL A 237 -9.42 -3.92 11.63
N HIS A 238 -8.31 -4.34 12.25
CA HIS A 238 -6.99 -3.81 11.94
C HIS A 238 -6.13 -4.93 11.32
N PRO A 239 -5.55 -4.72 10.12
CA PRO A 239 -4.75 -5.74 9.45
C PRO A 239 -3.58 -6.31 10.26
N PHE A 240 -3.06 -5.54 11.21
CA PHE A 240 -1.91 -5.89 12.05
C PHE A 240 -2.26 -5.96 13.54
N ALA A 241 -3.48 -6.43 13.85
CA ALA A 241 -3.90 -6.73 15.22
C ALA A 241 -3.44 -8.13 15.66
N GLY A 242 -3.14 -8.27 16.95
CA GLY A 242 -2.85 -9.54 17.59
C GLY A 242 -1.39 -9.97 17.50
N GLU A 243 -1.17 -11.24 17.82
CA GLU A 243 0.14 -11.89 17.74
C GLU A 243 0.44 -12.25 16.28
N LEU A 244 1.44 -11.61 15.68
CA LEU A 244 1.84 -11.83 14.30
C LEU A 244 3.18 -12.57 14.27
N ARG A 245 3.17 -13.81 13.77
CA ARG A 245 4.38 -14.61 13.67
C ARG A 245 5.16 -14.27 12.41
N GLY A 246 6.39 -13.81 12.59
CA GLY A 246 7.36 -13.60 11.54
C GLY A 246 7.93 -14.91 11.00
N ARG A 247 8.42 -14.89 9.77
CA ARG A 247 9.07 -16.02 9.09
C ARG A 247 10.37 -16.46 9.79
N ASP A 248 11.03 -15.54 10.49
CA ASP A 248 12.18 -15.78 11.35
C ASP A 248 11.81 -16.43 12.70
N GLY A 249 10.51 -16.64 12.96
CA GLY A 249 9.98 -17.17 14.21
C GLY A 249 9.78 -16.11 15.29
N ALA A 250 10.12 -14.84 15.04
CA ALA A 250 9.85 -13.74 15.95
C ALA A 250 8.35 -13.48 16.05
N ILE A 251 7.92 -12.99 17.21
CA ILE A 251 6.54 -12.57 17.43
C ILE A 251 6.51 -11.04 17.38
N HIS A 252 5.65 -10.49 16.52
CA HIS A 252 5.41 -9.07 16.37
C HIS A 252 3.99 -8.74 16.88
N GLY A 253 3.87 -7.71 17.72
CA GLY A 253 2.60 -7.33 18.33
C GLY A 253 2.24 -8.17 19.56
N GLU A 254 1.15 -7.79 20.22
CA GLU A 254 0.61 -8.50 21.38
C GLU A 254 -0.84 -8.88 21.10
N LYS A 255 -1.35 -9.90 21.80
CA LYS A 255 -2.68 -10.49 21.55
C LYS A 255 -3.83 -9.46 21.49
N ASP A 256 -3.80 -8.46 22.36
CA ASP A 256 -4.87 -7.46 22.51
C ASP A 256 -4.44 -6.07 22.01
N SER A 257 -3.42 -5.99 21.14
CA SER A 257 -2.94 -4.73 20.58
C SER A 257 -2.78 -4.81 19.06
N SER A 258 -2.55 -3.66 18.43
CA SER A 258 -2.20 -3.56 17.02
C SER A 258 -0.84 -2.90 16.88
N LEU A 259 -0.11 -3.24 15.81
CA LEU A 259 1.13 -2.53 15.50
C LEU A 259 0.88 -1.04 15.36
N THR A 260 1.78 -0.25 15.93
CA THR A 260 1.76 1.21 15.81
C THR A 260 2.06 1.64 14.37
N ALA A 261 1.68 2.88 14.05
CA ALA A 261 2.01 3.50 12.78
C ALA A 261 3.52 3.43 12.47
N ALA A 262 4.35 3.74 13.46
CA ALA A 262 5.80 3.71 13.31
C ALA A 262 6.31 2.31 12.96
N GLN A 263 5.82 1.27 13.65
CA GLN A 263 6.21 -0.12 13.39
C GLN A 263 5.80 -0.59 11.98
N ILE A 264 4.61 -0.21 11.51
CA ILE A 264 4.16 -0.53 10.14
C ILE A 264 5.02 0.20 9.11
N MET A 265 5.37 1.46 9.37
CA MET A 265 6.16 2.30 8.45
C MET A 265 7.64 1.91 8.37
N SER A 266 8.17 1.24 9.40
CA SER A 266 9.55 0.76 9.46
C SER A 266 9.66 -0.75 9.31
N MET A 267 8.62 -1.41 8.77
CA MET A 267 8.56 -2.86 8.67
C MET A 267 9.70 -3.42 7.81
N ASP A 268 10.39 -4.42 8.33
CA ASP A 268 11.60 -5.03 7.78
C ASP A 268 11.57 -6.58 7.82
N TRP A 269 10.39 -7.16 8.04
CA TRP A 269 10.18 -8.60 8.22
C TRP A 269 8.99 -9.09 7.39
N LEU A 270 8.86 -10.41 7.22
CA LEU A 270 7.75 -11.08 6.52
C LEU A 270 7.00 -12.01 7.47
N VAL A 271 5.66 -12.11 7.35
CA VAL A 271 4.85 -13.06 8.12
C VAL A 271 5.11 -14.52 7.70
N GLU A 272 4.85 -15.47 8.60
CA GLU A 272 5.24 -16.88 8.45
C GLU A 272 4.60 -17.62 7.26
N ASN A 273 3.46 -17.15 6.75
CA ASN A 273 2.75 -17.80 5.65
C ASN A 273 3.23 -17.33 4.27
N ILE A 274 4.33 -16.57 4.22
CA ILE A 274 4.98 -16.14 2.98
C ILE A 274 6.16 -17.06 2.64
N ASP A 275 6.07 -17.65 1.46
CA ASP A 275 7.14 -18.41 0.82
C ASP A 275 7.90 -17.48 -0.13
N GLY A 276 8.98 -16.88 0.34
CA GLY A 276 9.84 -15.98 -0.46
C GLY A 276 10.80 -15.18 0.42
N GLU A 277 11.92 -14.74 -0.14
CA GLU A 277 12.96 -14.02 0.60
C GLU A 277 12.77 -12.50 0.58
N LEU A 278 13.22 -11.84 1.65
CA LEU A 278 13.22 -10.39 1.78
C LEU A 278 14.20 -9.73 0.81
#